data_AF-A0A538F9L5-F1
#
_entry.id   AF-A0A538F9L5-F1
#
_cell.length_a   1.000
_cell.length_b   1.000
_cell.length_c   1.000
_cell.angle_alpha   90.00
_cell.angle_beta   90.00
_cell.angle_gamma   90.00
#
_symmetry.space_group_name_H-M   'P 1'
#
loop_
_entity.id
_entity.type
_entity.pdbx_description
1 polymer ?
#
loop_
_entity_poly.entity_id
_entity_poly.type
_entity_poly.pdbx_seq_one_letter_code
_entity_poly.pdbx_strand_id
1 'polypeptide(L)'
;MAKAKVGINGFGRIGRNFFRAHLQRQGDFDVVAANDLGDAKTMAHLLKHDSVLGKLEEDVEVGDGKITVGGEELQLLSERDPKELPWGDLGVDIVIESTGFFTDRDGASAHFDAGAAKVVISAPAKDPDVTVVLGVNDDEYDPETHRIVSNASCTTNCVAPMAKVLHDALTIEQGFMTTVHAYTADQRLQDLPHEDLRRARAAALNLIPTSTGAARAIGVVMPDLKGKVDGMSMRAPVPDGSVVD
;
A
#
# COMPACT_ATOMS: atom_id res chain seq x y z
N MET A 1 21.26 -17.82 5.38
CA MET A 1 20.44 -17.89 4.14
C MET A 1 20.59 -16.56 3.42
N ALA A 2 20.47 -16.53 2.09
CA ALA A 2 20.47 -15.24 1.38
C ALA A 2 19.25 -14.42 1.83
N LYS A 3 19.40 -13.08 1.92
CA LYS A 3 18.28 -12.18 2.21
C LYS A 3 17.27 -12.25 1.06
N ALA A 4 15.98 -12.14 1.38
CA ALA A 4 14.95 -12.05 0.36
C ALA A 4 15.11 -10.74 -0.42
N LYS A 5 14.90 -10.78 -1.73
CA LYS A 5 14.95 -9.59 -2.59
C LYS A 5 13.56 -9.09 -2.90
N VAL A 6 13.36 -7.79 -2.73
CA VAL A 6 12.06 -7.13 -2.87
C VAL A 6 12.08 -6.17 -4.06
N GLY A 7 11.05 -6.29 -4.91
CA GLY A 7 10.72 -5.33 -5.96
C GLY A 7 9.53 -4.48 -5.56
N ILE A 8 9.48 -3.21 -5.97
CA ILE A 8 8.34 -2.32 -5.74
C ILE A 8 7.68 -2.04 -7.10
N ASN A 9 6.39 -2.34 -7.24
CA ASN A 9 5.60 -1.86 -8.39
C ASN A 9 4.75 -0.66 -7.95
N GLY A 10 4.96 0.48 -8.60
CA GLY A 10 4.37 1.78 -8.24
C GLY A 10 5.23 2.53 -7.22
N PHE A 11 6.08 3.44 -7.67
CA PHE A 11 6.93 4.27 -6.81
C PHE A 11 6.24 5.58 -6.39
N GLY A 12 4.94 5.45 -6.06
CA GLY A 12 4.09 6.51 -5.54
C GLY A 12 4.30 6.78 -4.04
N ARG A 13 3.28 7.32 -3.37
CA ARG A 13 3.35 7.61 -1.92
C ARG A 13 3.72 6.38 -1.11
N ILE A 14 3.05 5.25 -1.33
CA ILE A 14 3.29 4.02 -0.55
C ILE A 14 4.63 3.38 -0.90
N GLY A 15 4.94 3.19 -2.19
CA GLY A 15 6.23 2.62 -2.62
C GLY A 15 7.45 3.40 -2.10
N ARG A 16 7.44 4.74 -2.18
CA ARG A 16 8.54 5.57 -1.63
C ARG A 16 8.60 5.51 -0.11
N ASN A 17 7.46 5.53 0.58
CA ASN A 17 7.43 5.43 2.04
C ASN A 17 7.92 4.05 2.51
N PHE A 18 7.58 2.98 1.79
CA PHE A 18 8.11 1.64 2.04
C PHE A 18 9.63 1.62 1.91
N PHE A 19 10.18 2.17 0.82
CA PHE A 19 11.64 2.25 0.64
C PHE A 19 12.32 3.12 1.70
N ARG A 20 11.76 4.29 2.05
CA ARG A 20 12.29 5.12 3.16
C ARG A 20 12.27 4.38 4.50
N ALA A 21 11.20 3.64 4.80
CA ALA A 21 11.10 2.84 6.01
C ALA A 21 12.11 1.69 6.02
N HIS A 22 12.38 1.07 4.85
CA HIS A 22 13.40 0.05 4.68
C HIS A 22 14.80 0.59 5.03
N LEU A 23 15.19 1.73 4.44
CA LEU A 23 16.48 2.39 4.72
C LEU A 23 16.66 2.70 6.22
N GLN A 24 15.61 3.19 6.89
CA GLN A 24 15.67 3.52 8.32
C GLN A 24 15.75 2.29 9.23
N ARG A 25 15.10 1.19 8.86
CA ARG A 25 15.00 0.00 9.70
C ARG A 25 16.10 -1.02 9.45
N GLN A 26 16.74 -0.98 8.27
CA GLN A 26 17.73 -1.97 7.83
C GLN A 26 17.21 -3.41 8.00
N GLY A 27 16.09 -3.71 7.35
CA GLY A 27 15.40 -4.99 7.49
C GLY A 27 16.18 -6.22 6.99
N ASP A 28 15.57 -7.39 7.19
CA ASP A 28 16.13 -8.70 6.83
C ASP A 28 15.98 -9.07 5.34
N PHE A 29 15.65 -8.10 4.50
CA PHE A 29 15.48 -8.21 3.05
C PHE A 29 16.20 -7.05 2.35
N ASP A 30 16.42 -7.14 1.05
CA ASP A 30 17.04 -6.07 0.24
C ASP A 30 16.03 -5.59 -0.80
N VAL A 31 15.82 -4.27 -0.92
CA VAL A 31 14.99 -3.71 -1.99
C VAL A 31 15.87 -3.44 -3.21
N VAL A 32 15.68 -4.22 -4.27
CA VAL A 32 16.60 -4.25 -5.41
C VAL A 32 16.11 -3.49 -6.64
N ALA A 33 14.79 -3.29 -6.76
CA ALA A 33 14.20 -2.61 -7.90
C ALA A 33 12.88 -1.90 -7.57
N ALA A 34 12.60 -0.81 -8.30
CA ALA A 34 11.31 -0.14 -8.29
C ALA A 34 10.86 0.19 -9.72
N ASN A 35 9.57 -0.02 -9.99
CA ASN A 35 8.93 0.31 -11.26
C ASN A 35 7.96 1.47 -11.10
N ASP A 36 8.06 2.48 -11.97
CA ASP A 36 7.08 3.56 -12.12
C ASP A 36 7.19 4.17 -13.53
N LEU A 37 6.18 4.91 -13.98
CA LEU A 37 6.17 5.51 -15.32
C LEU A 37 6.92 6.84 -15.40
N GLY A 38 7.40 7.37 -14.28
CA GLY A 38 8.25 8.57 -14.24
C GLY A 38 9.73 8.26 -14.44
N ASP A 39 10.48 9.25 -14.95
CA ASP A 39 11.92 9.11 -15.14
C ASP A 39 12.70 9.05 -13.81
N ALA A 40 13.92 8.50 -13.87
CA ALA A 40 14.78 8.29 -12.71
C ALA A 40 15.09 9.57 -11.92
N LYS A 41 15.27 10.70 -12.62
CA LYS A 41 15.57 11.99 -11.99
C LYS A 41 14.35 12.50 -11.22
N THR A 42 13.16 12.36 -11.78
CA THR A 42 11.91 12.70 -11.11
C THR A 42 11.68 11.80 -9.89
N MET A 43 11.87 10.49 -10.02
CA MET A 43 11.70 9.56 -8.90
C MET A 43 12.68 9.80 -7.76
N ALA A 44 13.96 10.06 -8.08
CA ALA A 44 14.96 10.46 -7.09
C ALA A 44 14.59 11.75 -6.36
N HIS A 45 14.10 12.76 -7.09
CA HIS A 45 13.64 14.01 -6.48
C HIS A 45 12.47 13.78 -5.51
N LEU A 46 11.46 13.03 -5.93
CA LEU A 46 10.28 12.71 -5.12
C LEU A 46 10.60 11.81 -3.92
N LEU A 47 11.67 11.02 -3.98
CA LEU A 47 12.18 10.26 -2.85
C LEU A 47 12.91 11.15 -1.85
N LYS A 48 13.80 12.04 -2.34
CA LYS A 48 14.59 12.96 -1.50
C LYS A 48 13.73 14.00 -0.80
N HIS A 49 12.68 14.48 -1.45
CA HIS A 49 11.84 15.58 -0.95
C HIS A 49 10.38 15.15 -0.81
N ASP A 50 9.93 14.98 0.44
CA ASP A 50 8.54 14.66 0.75
C ASP A 50 7.88 15.79 1.57
N SER A 51 6.71 16.26 1.14
CA SER A 51 6.00 17.36 1.82
C SER A 51 5.46 17.00 3.20
N VAL A 52 5.27 15.71 3.49
CA VAL A 52 4.73 15.21 4.77
C VAL A 52 5.84 14.69 5.66
N LEU A 53 6.72 13.84 5.11
CA LEU A 53 7.80 13.19 5.86
C LEU A 53 9.12 13.97 5.86
N GLY A 54 9.13 15.15 5.25
CA GLY A 54 10.31 15.98 5.11
C GLY A 54 11.36 15.39 4.16
N LYS A 55 12.54 16.02 4.18
CA LYS A 55 13.70 15.62 3.37
C LYS A 55 14.27 14.30 3.88
N LEU A 56 14.57 13.36 2.97
CA LEU A 56 15.36 12.18 3.30
C LEU A 56 16.81 12.60 3.62
N GLU A 57 17.34 12.12 4.74
CA GLU A 57 18.67 12.50 5.21
C GLU A 57 19.76 12.01 4.26
N GLU A 58 19.70 10.72 3.89
CA GLU A 58 20.61 10.06 2.95
C GLU A 58 20.72 10.77 1.61
N ASP A 59 21.94 10.87 1.08
CA ASP A 59 22.18 11.40 -0.26
C ASP A 59 21.57 10.48 -1.31
N VAL A 60 20.95 11.11 -2.33
CA VAL A 60 20.26 10.43 -3.43
C VAL A 60 20.94 10.84 -4.71
N GLU A 61 21.61 9.89 -5.36
CA GLU A 61 22.31 10.08 -6.62
C GLU A 61 21.57 9.35 -7.75
N VAL A 62 21.54 9.96 -8.93
CA VAL A 62 20.91 9.37 -10.12
C VAL A 62 22.00 8.85 -11.05
N GLY A 63 21.95 7.56 -11.32
CA GLY A 63 22.77 6.90 -12.34
C GLY A 63 21.95 6.54 -13.58
N ASP A 64 22.59 5.86 -14.53
CA ASP A 64 21.90 5.32 -15.70
C ASP A 64 21.03 4.13 -15.29
N GLY A 65 19.70 4.31 -15.34
CA GLY A 65 18.72 3.30 -14.95
C GLY A 65 18.62 2.98 -13.46
N LYS A 66 19.29 3.71 -12.58
CA LYS A 66 19.29 3.42 -11.13
C LYS A 66 19.36 4.67 -10.26
N ILE A 67 18.97 4.52 -9.00
CA ILE A 67 19.25 5.51 -7.95
C ILE A 67 20.10 4.88 -6.86
N THR A 68 21.03 5.65 -6.31
CA THR A 68 21.84 5.24 -5.17
C THR A 68 21.46 6.09 -3.97
N VAL A 69 21.11 5.45 -2.85
CA VAL A 69 20.65 6.12 -1.63
C VAL A 69 21.42 5.60 -0.42
N GLY A 70 22.22 6.45 0.23
CA GLY A 70 23.02 6.02 1.38
C GLY A 70 24.01 4.89 1.07
N GLY A 71 24.43 4.74 -0.20
CA GLY A 71 25.27 3.64 -0.68
C GLY A 71 24.52 2.40 -1.15
N GLU A 72 23.20 2.33 -1.00
CA GLU A 72 22.36 1.25 -1.53
C GLU A 72 21.89 1.57 -2.96
N GLU A 73 22.02 0.62 -3.88
CA GLU A 73 21.58 0.79 -5.27
C GLU A 73 20.17 0.21 -5.48
N LEU A 74 19.31 0.99 -6.13
CA LEU A 74 17.96 0.60 -6.51
C LEU A 74 17.82 0.73 -8.04
N GLN A 75 17.58 -0.39 -8.72
CA GLN A 75 17.26 -0.40 -10.15
C GLN A 75 15.91 0.28 -10.38
N LEU A 76 15.85 1.23 -11.31
CA LEU A 76 14.59 1.83 -11.74
C LEU A 76 14.14 1.24 -13.07
N LEU A 77 12.87 0.91 -13.14
CA LEU A 77 12.18 0.34 -14.29
C LEU A 77 11.00 1.24 -14.67
N SER A 78 10.56 1.14 -15.92
CA SER A 78 9.43 1.93 -16.44
C SER A 78 8.55 1.10 -17.38
N GLU A 79 8.04 -0.01 -16.87
CA GLU A 79 7.14 -0.92 -17.59
C GLU A 79 5.69 -0.74 -17.16
N ARG A 80 4.79 -0.73 -18.16
CA ARG A 80 3.34 -0.60 -17.94
C ARG A 80 2.68 -1.94 -17.65
N ASP A 81 3.15 -2.99 -18.31
CA ASP A 81 2.63 -4.35 -18.13
C ASP A 81 3.50 -5.07 -17.09
N PRO A 82 2.92 -5.49 -15.95
CA PRO A 82 3.64 -6.22 -14.92
C PRO A 82 4.34 -7.50 -15.40
N LYS A 83 3.89 -8.10 -16.51
CA LYS A 83 4.47 -9.33 -17.08
C LYS A 83 5.82 -9.11 -17.76
N GLU A 84 6.05 -7.90 -18.25
CA GLU A 84 7.29 -7.53 -18.97
C GLU A 84 8.40 -7.09 -17.99
N LEU A 85 8.10 -7.05 -16.69
CA LEU A 85 9.09 -6.70 -15.68
C LEU A 85 10.15 -7.83 -15.55
N PRO A 86 11.45 -7.51 -15.49
CA PRO A 86 12.51 -8.50 -15.40
C PRO A 86 12.74 -9.00 -13.96
N TRP A 87 11.67 -9.36 -13.23
CA TRP A 87 11.78 -9.79 -11.83
C TRP A 87 12.67 -11.00 -11.64
N GLY A 88 12.55 -12.00 -12.52
CA GLY A 88 13.41 -13.19 -12.50
C GLY A 88 14.89 -12.86 -12.69
N ASP A 89 15.21 -11.99 -13.64
CA ASP A 89 16.61 -11.59 -13.94
C ASP A 89 17.23 -10.79 -12.79
N LEU A 90 16.42 -9.98 -12.10
CA LEU A 90 16.83 -9.20 -10.93
C LEU A 90 16.85 -10.05 -9.64
N GLY A 91 16.30 -11.27 -9.71
CA GLY A 91 16.16 -12.21 -8.59
C GLY A 91 15.18 -11.74 -7.53
N VAL A 92 14.12 -11.00 -7.91
CA VAL A 92 13.08 -10.53 -7.00
C VAL A 92 12.24 -11.71 -6.51
N ASP A 93 12.20 -11.91 -5.19
CA ASP A 93 11.38 -12.94 -4.56
C ASP A 93 9.95 -12.44 -4.27
N ILE A 94 9.85 -11.19 -3.80
CA ILE A 94 8.60 -10.59 -3.32
C ILE A 94 8.39 -9.25 -4.02
N VAL A 95 7.19 -9.04 -4.56
CA VAL A 95 6.78 -7.74 -5.11
C VAL A 95 5.85 -7.03 -4.14
N ILE A 96 6.13 -5.77 -3.84
CA ILE A 96 5.18 -4.84 -3.22
C ILE A 96 4.37 -4.18 -4.33
N GLU A 97 3.13 -4.63 -4.53
CA GLU A 97 2.21 -4.05 -5.51
C GLU A 97 1.49 -2.85 -4.89
N SER A 98 1.93 -1.66 -5.27
CA SER A 98 1.49 -0.38 -4.71
C SER A 98 1.06 0.65 -5.75
N THR A 99 0.78 0.20 -6.98
CA THR A 99 0.22 1.05 -8.04
C THR A 99 -1.26 1.39 -7.78
N GLY A 100 -1.98 0.47 -7.12
CA GLY A 100 -3.44 0.53 -6.96
C GLY A 100 -4.22 0.01 -8.17
N PHE A 101 -3.56 -0.37 -9.26
CA PHE A 101 -4.21 -0.90 -10.46
C PHE A 101 -4.37 -2.42 -10.41
N PHE A 102 -3.34 -3.15 -9.95
CA PHE A 102 -3.29 -4.61 -9.96
C PHE A 102 -3.74 -5.19 -8.60
N THR A 103 -4.98 -4.87 -8.22
CA THR A 103 -5.56 -5.24 -6.90
C THR A 103 -6.43 -6.49 -6.94
N ASP A 104 -6.53 -7.17 -8.08
CA ASP A 104 -7.18 -8.48 -8.19
C ASP A 104 -6.16 -9.60 -8.42
N ARG A 105 -6.61 -10.85 -8.26
CA ARG A 105 -5.76 -12.04 -8.43
C ARG A 105 -5.07 -12.07 -9.78
N ASP A 106 -5.79 -11.79 -10.87
CA ASP A 106 -5.24 -11.86 -12.23
C ASP A 106 -4.16 -10.79 -12.45
N GLY A 107 -4.42 -9.55 -12.05
CA GLY A 107 -3.47 -8.45 -12.14
C GLY A 107 -2.22 -8.68 -11.28
N ALA A 108 -2.38 -9.14 -10.03
CA ALA A 108 -1.26 -9.46 -9.17
C ALA A 108 -0.46 -10.67 -9.68
N SER A 109 -1.13 -11.67 -10.24
CA SER A 109 -0.47 -12.88 -10.77
C SER A 109 0.44 -12.60 -11.96
N ALA A 110 0.24 -11.49 -12.67
CA ALA A 110 1.13 -11.07 -13.75
C ALA A 110 2.60 -10.90 -13.30
N HIS A 111 2.84 -10.60 -12.02
CA HIS A 111 4.20 -10.56 -11.48
C HIS A 111 4.87 -11.94 -11.37
N PHE A 112 4.09 -13.02 -11.29
CA PHE A 112 4.63 -14.38 -11.31
C PHE A 112 5.14 -14.76 -12.70
N ASP A 113 4.46 -14.30 -13.75
CA ASP A 113 4.90 -14.47 -15.13
C ASP A 113 6.26 -13.76 -15.35
N ALA A 114 6.46 -12.62 -14.69
CA ALA A 114 7.71 -11.85 -14.66
C ALA A 114 8.83 -12.49 -13.81
N GLY A 115 8.52 -13.54 -13.02
CA GLY A 115 9.51 -14.32 -12.26
C GLY A 115 9.51 -14.07 -10.74
N ALA A 116 8.61 -13.26 -10.19
CA ALA A 116 8.49 -13.12 -8.74
C ALA A 116 7.84 -14.36 -8.09
N ALA A 117 8.19 -14.66 -6.83
CA ALA A 117 7.60 -15.80 -6.12
C ALA A 117 6.29 -15.41 -5.39
N LYS A 118 6.24 -14.20 -4.81
CA LYS A 118 5.11 -13.68 -4.02
C LYS A 118 4.79 -12.23 -4.34
N VAL A 119 3.55 -11.81 -4.05
CA VAL A 119 3.08 -10.43 -4.18
C VAL A 119 2.36 -10.01 -2.89
N VAL A 120 2.72 -8.84 -2.38
CA VAL A 120 2.02 -8.15 -1.29
C VAL A 120 1.35 -6.91 -1.86
N ILE A 121 0.03 -6.89 -1.88
CA ILE A 121 -0.78 -5.78 -2.38
C ILE A 121 -0.98 -4.76 -1.26
N SER A 122 -0.62 -3.50 -1.50
CA SER A 122 -0.71 -2.41 -0.51
C SER A 122 -2.10 -1.76 -0.42
N ALA A 123 -3.15 -2.51 -0.77
CA ALA A 123 -4.54 -2.07 -0.84
C ALA A 123 -5.48 -3.27 -0.61
N PRO A 124 -6.78 -3.03 -0.32
CA PRO A 124 -7.78 -4.09 -0.33
C PRO A 124 -7.78 -4.80 -1.68
N ALA A 125 -7.61 -6.13 -1.65
CA ALA A 125 -7.57 -6.93 -2.87
C ALA A 125 -8.89 -7.66 -3.14
N LYS A 126 -9.11 -8.03 -4.40
CA LYS A 126 -10.18 -8.95 -4.82
C LYS A 126 -9.58 -10.35 -4.97
N ASP A 127 -10.12 -11.28 -4.18
CA ASP A 127 -9.69 -12.68 -4.17
C ASP A 127 -8.19 -12.91 -3.91
N PRO A 128 -7.55 -12.24 -2.91
CA PRO A 128 -6.20 -12.63 -2.48
C PRO A 128 -6.23 -14.01 -1.81
N ASP A 129 -5.07 -14.65 -1.64
CA ASP A 129 -4.99 -15.89 -0.84
C ASP A 129 -5.33 -15.60 0.63
N VAL A 130 -4.84 -14.47 1.15
CA VAL A 130 -5.16 -13.98 2.49
C VAL A 130 -5.12 -12.46 2.56
N THR A 131 -5.93 -11.87 3.43
CA THR A 131 -5.82 -10.46 3.84
C THR A 131 -5.34 -10.42 5.28
N VAL A 132 -4.23 -9.72 5.53
CA VAL A 132 -3.59 -9.70 6.84
C VAL A 132 -3.56 -8.28 7.40
N VAL A 133 -3.88 -8.17 8.70
CA VAL A 133 -3.50 -7.04 9.55
C VAL A 133 -2.59 -7.57 10.64
N LEU A 134 -1.35 -7.06 10.68
CA LEU A 134 -0.35 -7.47 11.65
C LEU A 134 -0.82 -7.18 13.09
N GLY A 135 -0.68 -8.17 13.97
CA GLY A 135 -1.16 -8.15 15.36
C GLY A 135 -2.65 -8.48 15.52
N VAL A 136 -3.36 -8.83 14.44
CA VAL A 136 -4.80 -9.16 14.47
C VAL A 136 -5.06 -10.58 13.99
N ASN A 137 -4.63 -10.89 12.77
CA ASN A 137 -4.84 -12.20 12.12
C ASN A 137 -3.60 -12.65 11.31
N ASP A 138 -2.41 -12.16 11.65
CA ASP A 138 -1.17 -12.51 10.97
C ASP A 138 -0.75 -13.97 11.15
N ASP A 139 -1.33 -14.68 12.11
CA ASP A 139 -1.24 -16.12 12.27
C ASP A 139 -1.97 -16.91 11.18
N GLU A 140 -2.88 -16.29 10.43
CA GLU A 140 -3.55 -16.91 9.27
C GLU A 140 -2.64 -17.00 8.03
N TYR A 141 -1.49 -16.31 8.02
CA TYR A 141 -0.58 -16.36 6.88
C TYR A 141 0.19 -17.67 6.82
N ASP A 142 -0.09 -18.48 5.80
CA ASP A 142 0.69 -19.66 5.44
C ASP A 142 1.72 -19.34 4.34
N PRO A 143 3.03 -19.31 4.65
CA PRO A 143 4.06 -19.02 3.67
C PRO A 143 4.24 -20.13 2.61
N GLU A 144 3.76 -21.35 2.83
CA GLU A 144 3.89 -22.44 1.85
C GLU A 144 2.84 -22.34 0.75
N THR A 145 1.65 -21.85 1.07
CA THR A 145 0.51 -21.82 0.13
C THR A 145 0.12 -20.41 -0.30
N HIS A 146 0.28 -19.39 0.55
CA HIS A 146 -0.11 -18.02 0.21
C HIS A 146 0.99 -17.32 -0.58
N ARG A 147 0.62 -16.89 -1.80
CA ARG A 147 1.48 -16.16 -2.74
C ARG A 147 0.99 -14.76 -3.03
N ILE A 148 -0.31 -14.50 -2.96
CA ILE A 148 -0.92 -13.16 -3.09
C ILE A 148 -1.52 -12.77 -1.75
N VAL A 149 -0.87 -11.81 -1.08
CA VAL A 149 -1.28 -11.31 0.23
C VAL A 149 -1.79 -9.87 0.09
N SER A 150 -2.97 -9.57 0.60
CA SER A 150 -3.42 -8.18 0.77
C SER A 150 -3.01 -7.68 2.15
N ASN A 151 -2.32 -6.54 2.22
CA ASN A 151 -2.06 -5.84 3.48
C ASN A 151 -3.21 -4.90 3.88
N ALA A 152 -4.43 -5.23 3.43
CA ALA A 152 -5.66 -4.48 3.63
C ALA A 152 -5.55 -2.99 3.24
N SER A 153 -6.28 -2.11 3.94
CA SER A 153 -6.18 -0.65 3.79
C SER A 153 -5.57 -0.01 5.03
N CYS A 154 -5.12 1.24 4.92
CA CYS A 154 -4.70 2.06 6.07
C CYS A 154 -5.78 2.12 7.16
N THR A 155 -7.05 2.32 6.79
CA THR A 155 -8.16 2.37 7.75
C THR A 155 -8.42 1.00 8.38
N THR A 156 -8.31 -0.11 7.62
CA THR A 156 -8.45 -1.47 8.20
C THR A 156 -7.37 -1.73 9.24
N ASN A 157 -6.11 -1.38 8.94
CA ASN A 157 -4.99 -1.51 9.87
C ASN A 157 -5.16 -0.66 11.14
N CYS A 158 -5.90 0.46 11.05
CA CYS A 158 -6.21 1.30 12.21
C CYS A 158 -7.35 0.72 13.07
N VAL A 159 -8.47 0.32 12.44
CA VAL A 159 -9.67 -0.10 13.17
C VAL A 159 -9.59 -1.54 13.70
N ALA A 160 -8.91 -2.44 13.00
CA ALA A 160 -8.92 -3.86 13.34
C ALA A 160 -8.31 -4.19 14.72
N PRO A 161 -7.15 -3.61 15.12
CA PRO A 161 -6.62 -3.81 16.47
C PRO A 161 -7.58 -3.32 17.57
N MET A 162 -8.23 -2.16 17.35
CA MET A 162 -9.23 -1.62 18.28
C MET A 162 -10.44 -2.55 18.39
N ALA A 163 -10.98 -2.98 17.24
CA ALA A 163 -12.11 -3.90 17.18
C ALA A 163 -11.78 -5.25 17.84
N LYS A 164 -10.56 -5.77 17.66
CA LYS A 164 -10.07 -6.99 18.31
C LYS A 164 -10.11 -6.88 19.83
N VAL A 165 -9.49 -5.85 20.40
CA VAL A 165 -9.46 -5.66 21.85
C VAL A 165 -10.87 -5.52 22.42
N LEU A 166 -11.74 -4.74 21.76
CA LEU A 166 -13.13 -4.56 22.20
C LEU A 166 -13.94 -5.86 22.07
N HIS A 167 -13.78 -6.61 20.98
CA HIS A 167 -14.51 -7.85 20.75
C HIS A 167 -14.07 -8.95 21.72
N ASP A 168 -12.76 -9.11 21.94
CA ASP A 168 -12.22 -10.12 22.85
C ASP A 168 -12.64 -9.83 24.31
N ALA A 169 -12.74 -8.55 24.70
CA ALA A 169 -13.10 -8.17 26.07
C ALA A 169 -14.61 -8.09 26.32
N LEU A 170 -15.39 -7.61 25.35
CA LEU A 170 -16.78 -7.22 25.54
C LEU A 170 -17.76 -7.80 24.52
N THR A 171 -17.28 -8.51 23.49
CA THR A 171 -18.06 -9.02 22.35
C THR A 171 -18.89 -7.94 21.65
N ILE A 172 -18.39 -7.47 20.50
CA ILE A 172 -19.15 -6.55 19.63
C ILE A 172 -20.38 -7.24 19.03
N GLU A 173 -21.56 -6.69 19.28
CA GLU A 173 -22.82 -7.09 18.63
C GLU A 173 -23.04 -6.35 17.30
N GLN A 174 -22.88 -5.02 17.31
CA GLN A 174 -22.98 -4.14 16.15
C GLN A 174 -22.04 -2.94 16.32
N GLY A 175 -21.57 -2.37 15.21
CA GLY A 175 -20.73 -1.18 15.22
C GLY A 175 -20.91 -0.33 13.98
N PHE A 176 -20.66 0.97 14.11
CA PHE A 176 -20.59 1.88 12.98
C PHE A 176 -19.36 2.75 13.15
N MET A 177 -18.46 2.75 12.17
CA MET A 177 -17.23 3.52 12.21
C MET A 177 -17.27 4.71 11.24
N THR A 178 -16.72 5.83 11.67
CA THR A 178 -16.44 6.98 10.80
C THR A 178 -14.95 7.27 10.80
N THR A 179 -14.33 7.28 9.63
CA THR A 179 -12.96 7.79 9.51
C THR A 179 -12.95 9.22 8.98
N VAL A 180 -12.41 10.15 9.77
CA VAL A 180 -12.00 11.46 9.25
C VAL A 180 -10.59 11.28 8.69
N HIS A 181 -10.48 11.31 7.37
CA HIS A 181 -9.34 10.78 6.66
C HIS A 181 -8.67 11.86 5.81
N ALA A 182 -7.34 11.90 5.78
CA ALA A 182 -6.60 12.77 4.87
C ALA A 182 -7.04 12.59 3.41
N TYR A 183 -6.87 13.62 2.58
CA TYR A 183 -7.03 13.42 1.15
C TYR A 183 -5.87 12.59 0.57
N THR A 184 -6.12 11.95 -0.56
CA THR A 184 -5.22 11.01 -1.23
C THR A 184 -5.13 11.36 -2.71
N ALA A 185 -4.21 10.70 -3.43
CA ALA A 185 -4.04 10.89 -4.87
C ALA A 185 -5.28 10.52 -5.72
N ASP A 186 -6.23 9.77 -5.14
CA ASP A 186 -7.47 9.39 -5.82
C ASP A 186 -8.45 10.57 -5.98
N GLN A 187 -8.45 11.52 -5.04
CA GLN A 187 -9.28 12.73 -5.18
C GLN A 187 -8.65 13.72 -6.15
N ARG A 188 -9.37 14.80 -6.46
CA ARG A 188 -8.92 15.81 -7.41
C ARG A 188 -8.41 17.06 -6.70
N LEU A 189 -7.32 17.64 -7.21
CA LEU A 189 -6.81 18.92 -6.72
C LEU A 189 -7.78 20.08 -7.04
N GLN A 190 -8.43 20.00 -8.20
CA GLN A 190 -9.47 20.91 -8.68
C GLN A 190 -10.72 20.11 -9.04
N ASP A 191 -11.86 20.76 -9.23
CA ASP A 191 -13.08 20.08 -9.67
C ASP A 191 -12.84 19.44 -11.07
N LEU A 192 -12.80 18.10 -11.15
CA LEU A 192 -12.41 17.32 -12.34
C LEU A 192 -13.19 15.99 -12.42
N PRO A 193 -13.31 15.38 -13.61
CA PRO A 193 -14.01 14.10 -13.78
C PRO A 193 -13.50 12.98 -12.84
N HIS A 194 -14.45 12.29 -12.22
CA HIS A 194 -14.27 11.13 -11.36
C HIS A 194 -15.59 10.34 -11.31
N GLU A 195 -15.52 9.01 -11.18
CA GLU A 195 -16.72 8.14 -11.08
C GLU A 195 -17.56 8.45 -9.81
N ASP A 196 -16.91 8.57 -8.65
CA ASP A 196 -17.48 9.17 -7.45
C ASP A 196 -17.54 10.71 -7.59
N LEU A 197 -18.75 11.23 -7.81
CA LEU A 197 -19.04 12.67 -7.99
C LEU A 197 -18.62 13.53 -6.79
N ARG A 198 -18.42 12.95 -5.60
CA ARG A 198 -17.93 13.66 -4.43
C ARG A 198 -16.40 13.74 -4.44
N ARG A 199 -15.71 12.66 -4.84
CA ARG A 199 -14.23 12.68 -5.05
C ARG A 199 -13.80 13.54 -6.24
N ALA A 200 -14.73 13.84 -7.15
CA ALA A 200 -14.55 14.80 -8.24
C ALA A 200 -14.28 16.23 -7.77
N ARG A 201 -14.57 16.58 -6.51
CA ARG A 201 -14.45 17.93 -5.95
C ARG A 201 -13.04 18.22 -5.43
N ALA A 202 -12.64 19.49 -5.44
CA ALA A 202 -11.34 19.96 -4.96
C ALA A 202 -11.06 19.52 -3.50
N ALA A 203 -10.10 18.61 -3.34
CA ALA A 203 -9.87 17.87 -2.10
C ALA A 203 -9.38 18.74 -0.93
N ALA A 204 -8.53 19.73 -1.21
CA ALA A 204 -7.92 20.57 -0.18
C ALA A 204 -8.84 21.69 0.34
N LEU A 205 -10.09 21.76 -0.13
CA LEU A 205 -11.06 22.79 0.25
C LEU A 205 -12.41 22.22 0.74
N ASN A 206 -12.57 20.90 0.76
CA ASN A 206 -13.85 20.25 1.06
C ASN A 206 -13.70 19.17 2.13
N LEU A 207 -14.78 18.97 2.88
CA LEU A 207 -15.07 17.71 3.55
C LEU A 207 -15.85 16.83 2.56
N ILE A 208 -15.29 15.68 2.17
CA ILE A 208 -15.83 14.82 1.11
C ILE A 208 -16.33 13.50 1.72
N PRO A 209 -17.64 13.29 1.87
CA PRO A 209 -18.18 12.02 2.34
C PRO A 209 -18.09 10.97 1.23
N THR A 210 -17.44 9.85 1.48
CA THR A 210 -17.29 8.75 0.51
C THR A 210 -17.30 7.40 1.22
N SER A 211 -17.34 6.31 0.45
CA SER A 211 -17.25 4.96 0.98
C SER A 211 -15.86 4.65 1.54
N THR A 212 -15.81 3.72 2.49
CA THR A 212 -14.57 3.10 2.98
C THR A 212 -14.65 1.59 2.82
N GLY A 213 -13.53 0.97 2.42
CA GLY A 213 -13.43 -0.49 2.35
C GLY A 213 -13.24 -1.15 3.71
N ALA A 214 -12.86 -0.38 4.74
CA ALA A 214 -12.45 -0.92 6.03
C ALA A 214 -13.57 -1.66 6.77
N ALA A 215 -14.80 -1.15 6.72
CA ALA A 215 -15.94 -1.80 7.36
C ALA A 215 -16.28 -3.16 6.72
N ARG A 216 -15.99 -3.36 5.43
CA ARG A 216 -16.11 -4.69 4.80
C ARG A 216 -14.90 -5.56 5.12
N ALA A 217 -13.70 -4.98 5.07
CA ALA A 217 -12.45 -5.67 5.33
C ALA A 217 -12.34 -6.18 6.77
N ILE A 218 -13.01 -5.55 7.74
CA ILE A 218 -13.03 -6.05 9.12
C ILE A 218 -13.64 -7.45 9.21
N GLY A 219 -14.68 -7.76 8.43
CA GLY A 219 -15.26 -9.10 8.38
C GLY A 219 -14.40 -10.12 7.63
N VAL A 220 -13.36 -9.67 6.94
CA VAL A 220 -12.35 -10.54 6.30
C VAL A 220 -11.26 -10.88 7.31
N VAL A 221 -10.73 -9.88 8.04
CA VAL A 221 -9.64 -10.07 9.01
C VAL A 221 -10.12 -10.52 10.39
N MET A 222 -11.41 -10.35 10.68
CA MET A 222 -12.07 -10.81 11.91
C MET A 222 -13.44 -11.41 11.54
N PRO A 223 -13.49 -12.70 11.16
CA PRO A 223 -14.71 -13.34 10.65
C PRO A 223 -15.94 -13.20 11.55
N ASP A 224 -15.75 -13.18 12.88
CA ASP A 224 -16.83 -13.01 13.87
C ASP A 224 -17.52 -11.63 13.80
N LEU A 225 -16.91 -10.65 13.14
CA LEU A 225 -17.45 -9.31 12.91
C LEU A 225 -18.08 -9.16 11.52
N LYS A 226 -18.10 -10.21 10.70
CA LYS A 226 -18.67 -10.16 9.35
C LYS A 226 -20.14 -9.75 9.37
N GLY A 227 -20.43 -8.60 8.76
CA GLY A 227 -21.79 -8.03 8.70
C GLY A 227 -22.26 -7.32 9.97
N LYS A 228 -21.42 -7.21 11.01
CA LYS A 228 -21.74 -6.51 12.26
C LYS A 228 -21.29 -5.05 12.28
N VAL A 229 -20.30 -4.71 11.45
CA VAL A 229 -19.71 -3.38 11.40
C VAL A 229 -19.92 -2.78 10.01
N ASP A 230 -20.43 -1.55 9.96
CA ASP A 230 -20.50 -0.72 8.75
C ASP A 230 -19.75 0.59 8.98
N GLY A 231 -19.59 1.42 7.95
CA GLY A 231 -18.96 2.72 8.13
C GLY A 231 -18.80 3.57 6.89
N MET A 232 -18.32 4.79 7.12
CA MET A 232 -18.07 5.77 6.08
C MET A 232 -16.73 6.49 6.27
N SER A 233 -16.31 7.21 5.23
CA SER A 233 -15.15 8.09 5.27
C SER A 233 -15.58 9.54 5.01
N MET A 234 -15.02 10.45 5.79
CA MET A 234 -15.04 11.89 5.50
C MET A 234 -13.62 12.31 5.14
N ARG A 235 -13.34 12.57 3.86
CA ARG A 235 -12.02 13.07 3.46
C ARG A 235 -11.90 14.54 3.85
N ALA A 236 -10.84 14.89 4.56
CA ALA A 236 -10.58 16.22 5.09
C ALA A 236 -9.38 16.89 4.38
N PRO A 237 -9.30 18.24 4.41
CA PRO A 237 -8.23 19.00 3.76
C PRO A 237 -6.92 18.98 4.59
N VAL A 238 -6.48 17.78 4.96
CA VAL A 238 -5.18 17.51 5.56
C VAL A 238 -4.42 16.53 4.66
N PRO A 239 -3.11 16.74 4.42
CA PRO A 239 -2.35 15.99 3.41
C PRO A 239 -2.00 14.56 3.84
N ASP A 240 -1.97 14.31 5.16
CA ASP A 240 -1.78 13.01 5.77
C ASP A 240 -2.29 13.07 7.21
N GLY A 241 -2.41 11.92 7.87
CA GLY A 241 -3.00 11.81 9.21
C GLY A 241 -4.51 11.64 9.15
N SER A 242 -5.01 10.62 9.83
CA SER A 242 -6.42 10.23 9.84
C SER A 242 -6.80 9.70 11.21
N VAL A 243 -8.09 9.68 11.51
CA VAL A 243 -8.63 9.14 12.76
C VAL A 243 -9.87 8.29 12.45
N VAL A 244 -10.09 7.27 13.27
CA VAL A 244 -11.31 6.45 13.27
C VAL A 244 -12.02 6.69 14.61
N ASP A 245 -13.31 6.97 14.51
CA ASP A 245 -14.29 6.91 15.59
C ASP A 245 -15.13 5.64 15.40
#